data_AF-S6CMQ4-F1
#
_entry.id   AF-S6CMQ4-F1
#
_cell.length_a   1.000
_cell.length_b   1.000
_cell.length_c   1.000
_cell.angle_alpha   90.00
_cell.angle_beta   90.00
_cell.angle_gamma   90.00
#
_symmetry.space_group_name_H-M   'P 1'
#
loop_
_entity.id
_entity.type
_entity.pdbx_description
1 polymer ?
#
loop_
_entity_poly.entity_id
_entity_poly.type
_entity_poly.pdbx_seq_one_letter_code
_entity_poly.pdbx_strand_id
1 'polypeptide(L)'
;EMHQYLDNDGSGTSDVCVSSTIGAERIAVATAWLKANNFKGILGEYAGGVNSVCQSAIVGMLDALAADNAYWLGALWWAAGP
;
A
#
# COMPACT_ATOMS: atom_id res chain seq x y z
N GLU A 1 -12.46 0.46 -2.99
CA GLU A 1 -11.27 1.33 -3.11
C GLU A 1 -10.75 1.54 -1.67
N MET A 2 -9.44 1.61 -1.48
CA MET A 2 -8.77 1.78 -0.20
C MET A 2 -7.53 2.66 -0.37
N HIS A 3 -7.16 3.43 0.65
CA HIS A 3 -5.93 4.23 0.69
C HIS A 3 -4.95 3.66 1.71
N GLN A 4 -3.65 3.77 1.44
CA GLN A 4 -2.63 3.35 2.40
C GLN A 4 -1.36 4.20 2.34
N TYR A 5 -1.12 4.95 3.41
CA TYR A 5 0.17 5.60 3.67
C TYR A 5 0.99 4.79 4.68
N LEU A 6 2.29 5.07 4.75
CA LEU A 6 3.28 4.21 5.42
C LEU A 6 3.90 4.84 6.66
N ASP A 7 3.52 6.08 6.98
CA ASP A 7 3.90 6.80 8.18
C ASP A 7 3.13 6.32 9.42
N ASN A 8 3.55 6.80 10.60
CA ASN A 8 3.13 6.25 11.90
C ASN A 8 1.61 6.12 12.06
N ASP A 9 0.85 7.15 11.71
CA ASP A 9 -0.61 7.17 11.81
C ASP A 9 -1.33 6.83 10.49
N GLY A 10 -0.58 6.61 9.40
CA GLY A 10 -1.14 6.34 8.09
C GLY A 10 -1.84 7.54 7.45
N SER A 11 -1.53 8.76 7.90
CA SER A 11 -2.09 10.00 7.35
C SER A 11 -1.44 10.44 6.04
N GLY A 12 -0.22 9.98 5.75
CA GLY A 12 0.54 10.42 4.58
C GLY A 12 1.12 11.83 4.72
N THR A 13 1.27 12.33 5.95
CA THR A 13 1.77 13.69 6.22
C THR A 13 3.24 13.73 6.61
N SER A 14 3.85 12.57 6.88
CA SER A 14 5.27 12.40 7.16
C SER A 14 5.99 11.63 6.06
N ASP A 15 7.25 11.99 5.80
CA ASP A 15 8.14 11.29 4.86
C ASP A 15 8.85 10.08 5.49
N VAL A 16 8.60 9.79 6.77
CA VAL A 16 9.17 8.67 7.51
C VAL A 16 8.18 7.49 7.52
N CYS A 17 8.57 6.39 6.87
CA CYS A 17 7.84 5.13 6.96
C CYS A 17 8.20 4.37 8.25
N VAL A 18 7.21 3.70 8.85
CA VAL A 18 7.37 2.97 10.13
C VAL A 18 8.47 1.90 10.07
N SER A 19 8.50 1.14 8.97
CA SER A 19 9.49 0.08 8.73
C SER A 19 9.61 -0.19 7.23
N SER A 20 10.59 -1.01 6.83
CA SER A 20 10.75 -1.47 5.45
C SER A 20 9.73 -2.52 5.01
N THR A 21 8.84 -2.98 5.89
CA THR A 21 7.83 -4.02 5.65
C THR A 21 6.40 -3.53 5.86
N ILE A 22 6.22 -2.33 6.42
CA ILE A 22 4.93 -1.83 6.91
C ILE A 22 3.84 -1.81 5.83
N GLY A 23 4.20 -1.59 4.57
CA GLY A 23 3.24 -1.56 3.47
C GLY A 23 2.54 -2.91 3.26
N ALA A 24 3.30 -4.01 3.19
CA ALA A 24 2.75 -5.36 3.05
C ALA A 24 1.92 -5.77 4.28
N GLU A 25 2.39 -5.40 5.47
CA GLU A 25 1.69 -5.69 6.73
C GLU A 25 0.32 -5.01 6.79
N ARG A 26 0.24 -3.72 6.42
CA ARG A 26 -1.01 -2.95 6.49
C ARG A 26 -2.07 -3.42 5.50
N ILE A 27 -1.68 -3.89 4.30
CA ILE A 27 -2.64 -4.39 3.32
C ILE A 27 -3.09 -5.83 3.58
N ALA A 28 -2.39 -6.60 4.43
CA ALA A 28 -2.63 -8.04 4.59
C ALA A 28 -4.06 -8.38 5.04
N VAL A 29 -4.62 -7.61 5.98
CA VAL A 29 -5.99 -7.82 6.49
C VAL A 29 -7.02 -7.50 5.41
N ALA A 30 -6.83 -6.42 4.66
CA ALA A 30 -7.68 -6.06 3.53
C ALA A 30 -7.65 -7.14 2.44
N THR A 31 -6.46 -7.65 2.10
CA THR A 31 -6.29 -8.76 1.15
C THR A 31 -7.05 -10.01 1.61
N ALA A 32 -6.94 -10.38 2.88
CA ALA A 32 -7.68 -11.51 3.44
C ALA A 32 -9.20 -11.29 3.36
N TRP A 33 -9.67 -10.07 3.63
CA TRP A 33 -11.09 -9.73 3.52
C TRP A 33 -11.59 -9.81 2.07
N LEU A 34 -10.83 -9.31 1.10
CA LEU A 34 -11.17 -9.41 -0.32
C LEU A 34 -11.28 -10.88 -0.77
N LYS A 35 -10.33 -11.73 -0.34
CA LYS A 35 -10.35 -13.18 -0.60
C LYS A 35 -11.59 -13.85 -0.03
N ALA A 36 -11.87 -13.62 1.25
CA ALA A 36 -12.98 -14.27 1.96
C ALA A 36 -14.35 -13.91 1.38
N ASN A 37 -14.48 -12.70 0.82
CA ASN A 37 -15.75 -12.20 0.30
C ASN A 37 -15.82 -12.19 -1.23
N ASN A 38 -14.80 -12.71 -1.92
CA ASN A 38 -14.68 -12.71 -3.38
C ASN A 38 -14.87 -11.31 -4.00
N PHE A 39 -14.28 -10.29 -3.38
CA PHE A 39 -14.30 -8.92 -3.88
C PHE A 39 -13.00 -8.54 -4.55
N LYS A 40 -13.04 -7.49 -5.38
CA LYS A 40 -11.86 -6.86 -5.97
C LYS A 40 -11.61 -5.51 -5.30
N GLY A 41 -10.35 -5.24 -4.98
CA GLY A 41 -9.86 -3.98 -4.46
C GLY A 41 -8.99 -3.25 -5.47
N ILE A 42 -8.85 -1.95 -5.27
CA ILE A 42 -7.83 -1.11 -5.89
C ILE A 42 -7.28 -0.22 -4.78
N LEU A 43 -5.95 -0.05 -4.74
CA LEU A 43 -5.31 0.87 -3.80
C LEU A 43 -5.30 2.25 -4.47
N GLY A 44 -6.31 3.08 -4.20
CA GLY A 44 -6.55 4.34 -4.91
C GLY A 44 -5.56 5.44 -4.56
N GLU A 45 -4.95 5.35 -3.37
CA GLU A 45 -3.86 6.21 -2.94
C GLU A 45 -2.82 5.43 -2.15
N TYR A 46 -1.55 5.67 -2.46
CA TYR A 46 -0.42 5.32 -1.62
C TYR A 46 0.77 6.25 -1.88
N ALA A 47 1.61 6.44 -0.87
CA ALA A 47 2.84 7.20 -0.98
C ALA A 47 3.86 6.83 0.12
N GLY A 48 5.09 7.29 -0.06
CA GLY A 48 6.16 7.24 0.94
C GLY A 48 7.27 8.22 0.57
N GLY A 49 8.10 8.60 1.55
CA GLY A 49 9.22 9.51 1.34
C GLY A 49 10.31 8.93 0.41
N VAL A 50 11.16 9.81 -0.13
CA VAL A 50 12.28 9.43 -1.02
C VAL A 50 13.48 8.97 -0.19
N ASN A 51 13.34 7.83 0.49
CA ASN A 51 14.38 7.21 1.30
C ASN A 51 14.33 5.67 1.20
N SER A 52 15.40 4.99 1.60
CA SER A 52 15.58 3.54 1.41
C SER A 52 14.55 2.69 2.17
N VAL A 53 14.09 3.15 3.34
CA VAL A 53 13.08 2.45 4.14
C VAL A 53 11.75 2.48 3.42
N CYS A 54 11.30 3.66 3.00
CA CYS A 54 10.05 3.83 2.26
C CYS A 54 10.07 3.13 0.91
N GLN A 55 11.18 3.17 0.16
CA GLN A 55 11.32 2.45 -1.10
C GLN A 55 11.13 0.94 -0.90
N SER A 56 11.78 0.37 0.13
CA SER A 56 11.63 -1.05 0.47
C SER A 56 10.18 -1.39 0.86
N ALA A 57 9.55 -0.53 1.65
CA ALA A 57 8.16 -0.71 2.08
C ALA A 57 7.17 -0.65 0.92
N ILE A 58 7.38 0.27 -0.03
CA ILE A 58 6.57 0.40 -1.25
C ILE A 58 6.75 -0.83 -2.14
N VAL A 59 7.99 -1.27 -2.38
CA VAL A 59 8.25 -2.47 -3.19
C VAL A 59 7.57 -3.69 -2.56
N GLY A 60 7.76 -3.91 -1.25
CA GLY A 60 7.12 -5.04 -0.56
C GLY A 60 5.59 -4.98 -0.60
N MET A 61 5.00 -3.79 -0.52
CA MET A 61 3.54 -3.62 -0.66
C MET A 61 3.06 -3.96 -2.06
N LEU A 62 3.73 -3.44 -3.10
CA LEU A 62 3.36 -3.70 -4.49
C LEU A 62 3.57 -5.17 -4.87
N ASP A 63 4.63 -5.82 -4.38
CA ASP A 63 4.86 -7.26 -4.54
C ASP A 63 3.72 -8.07 -3.90
N ALA A 64 3.26 -7.68 -2.72
CA ALA A 64 2.13 -8.34 -2.05
C ALA A 64 0.79 -8.13 -2.79
N LEU A 65 0.54 -6.95 -3.37
CA LEU A 65 -0.62 -6.73 -4.25
C LEU A 65 -0.53 -7.61 -5.52
N ALA A 66 0.65 -7.68 -6.13
CA ALA A 66 0.90 -8.44 -7.36
C ALA A 66 0.75 -9.95 -7.14
N ALA A 67 1.22 -10.48 -6.01
CA ALA A 67 1.04 -11.87 -5.61
C ALA A 67 -0.46 -12.25 -5.48
N ASP A 68 -1.30 -11.27 -5.18
CA ASP A 68 -2.76 -11.40 -5.03
C ASP A 68 -3.54 -10.63 -6.11
N ASN A 69 -3.00 -10.57 -7.34
CA ASN A 69 -3.62 -9.86 -8.49
C ASN A 69 -5.02 -10.37 -8.87
N ALA A 70 -5.41 -11.56 -8.41
CA ALA A 70 -6.78 -12.03 -8.51
C ALA A 70 -7.73 -11.17 -7.68
N TYR A 71 -7.28 -10.46 -6.64
CA TYR A 71 -8.11 -9.64 -5.75
C TYR A 71 -7.74 -8.16 -5.80
N TRP A 72 -6.53 -7.82 -6.25
CA TRP A 72 -6.09 -6.44 -6.43
C TRP A 72 -5.97 -6.06 -7.90
N LEU A 73 -6.72 -5.03 -8.29
CA LEU A 73 -6.77 -4.52 -9.67
C LEU A 73 -5.58 -3.62 -10.02
N GLY A 74 -4.86 -3.12 -9.02
CA GLY A 74 -3.73 -2.22 -9.17
C GLY A 74 -3.60 -1.24 -8.01
N ALA A 75 -2.73 -0.26 -8.21
CA ALA A 75 -2.47 0.82 -7.27
C ALA A 75 -2.25 2.14 -8.02
N LEU A 76 -2.64 3.27 -7.41
CA LEU A 76 -2.43 4.61 -7.94
C LEU A 76 -1.63 5.45 -6.93
N TRP A 77 -0.50 5.99 -7.39
CA TRP A 77 0.36 6.83 -6.56
C TRP A 77 -0.31 8.16 -6.24
N TRP A 78 -0.24 8.58 -4.97
CA TRP A 78 -0.64 9.92 -4.56
C TRP A 78 0.60 10.81 -4.35
N ALA A 79 0.83 11.84 -5.15
CA ALA A 79 0.11 12.22 -6.37
C ALA A 79 1.13 12.70 -7.41
N ALA A 80 0.64 12.93 -8.63
CA ALA A 80 1.33 13.80 -9.59
C ALA A 80 0.78 15.23 -9.42
N GLY A 81 -0.08 15.69 -10.35
CA GLY A 81 -0.52 17.09 -10.42
C GLY A 81 0.60 18.00 -10.95
N PRO A 82 0.30 19.24 -11.40
CA PRO A 82 1.36 20.16 -11.81
C PRO A 82 2.35 20.44 -10.69
#